data_AF-K5Y0C2-F1
#
_entry.id   AF-K5Y0C2-F1
#
_cell.length_a   1.000
_cell.length_b   1.000
_cell.length_c   1.000
_cell.angle_alpha   90.00
_cell.angle_beta   90.00
_cell.angle_gamma   90.00
#
_symmetry.space_group_name_H-M   'P 1'
#
loop_
_entity.id
_entity.type
_entity.pdbx_description
1 polymer ?
#
loop_
_entity_poly.entity_id
_entity_poly.type
_entity_poly.pdbx_seq_one_letter_code
_entity_poly.pdbx_strand_id
1 'polypeptide(L)'
;MPEIVIQQDGDTFMQQVTDFLIDEEQSPEKEYLKSVVWEELEKALYELPEEQRYVFEQTELNGLTFIELSEMCKTPVNTLISRKHYAVRYLRKRLKNIYESLIYEE
;
A
#
# COMPACT_ATOMS: atom_id res chain seq x y z
N MET A 1 29.98 9.47 -6.65
CA MET A 1 29.14 8.77 -5.66
C MET A 1 28.20 7.88 -6.45
N PRO A 2 28.17 6.56 -6.27
CA PRO A 2 27.16 5.75 -6.92
C PRO A 2 25.84 5.99 -6.18
N GLU A 3 24.81 6.41 -6.91
CA GLU A 3 23.43 6.28 -6.44
C GLU A 3 23.19 4.81 -6.17
N ILE A 4 23.10 4.47 -4.88
CA ILE A 4 22.61 3.16 -4.47
C ILE A 4 21.11 3.20 -4.80
N VAL A 5 20.77 2.69 -5.97
CA VAL A 5 19.40 2.31 -6.30
C VAL A 5 19.06 1.18 -5.33
N ILE A 6 18.44 1.53 -4.21
CA ILE A 6 17.83 0.54 -3.32
C ILE A 6 16.66 -0.02 -4.11
N GLN A 7 16.90 -1.10 -4.84
CA GLN A 7 15.83 -1.92 -5.39
C GLN A 7 15.08 -2.50 -4.18
N GLN A 8 13.99 -1.85 -3.81
CA GLN A 8 13.11 -2.29 -2.74
C GLN A 8 12.16 -3.33 -3.32
N ASP A 9 12.43 -4.62 -3.10
CA ASP A 9 11.53 -5.73 -3.46
C ASP A 9 10.08 -5.53 -2.98
N GLY A 10 9.87 -4.70 -1.95
CA GLY A 10 8.54 -4.39 -1.47
C GLY A 10 7.73 -3.44 -2.37
N ASP A 11 8.36 -2.53 -3.12
CA ASP A 11 7.61 -1.62 -4.00
C ASP A 11 6.90 -2.43 -5.08
N THR A 12 7.61 -3.41 -5.63
CA THR A 12 7.07 -4.36 -6.60
C THR A 12 5.82 -5.09 -6.08
N PHE A 13 5.79 -5.54 -4.83
CA PHE A 13 4.63 -6.24 -4.26
C PHE A 13 3.38 -5.35 -4.18
N MET A 14 3.52 -4.14 -3.63
CA MET A 14 2.38 -3.22 -3.52
C MET A 14 1.92 -2.76 -4.90
N GLN A 15 2.86 -2.58 -5.85
CA GLN A 15 2.55 -2.28 -7.24
C GLN A 15 1.70 -3.41 -7.85
N GLN A 16 2.10 -4.67 -7.70
CA GLN A 16 1.38 -5.84 -8.23
C GLN A 16 -0.04 -5.98 -7.64
N VAL A 17 -0.19 -5.79 -6.33
CA VAL A 17 -1.53 -5.80 -5.70
C VAL A 17 -2.40 -4.67 -6.25
N THR A 18 -1.82 -3.48 -6.41
CA THR A 18 -2.54 -2.33 -6.98
C THR A 18 -2.94 -2.64 -8.42
N ASP A 19 -2.01 -3.05 -9.28
CA ASP A 19 -2.25 -3.37 -10.69
C ASP A 19 -3.36 -4.44 -10.85
N PHE A 20 -3.37 -5.47 -10.01
CA PHE A 20 -4.43 -6.48 -9.99
C PHE A 20 -5.81 -5.87 -9.68
N LEU A 21 -5.89 -4.94 -8.72
CA LEU A 21 -7.15 -4.30 -8.35
C LEU A 21 -7.69 -3.41 -9.48
N ILE A 22 -6.82 -2.72 -10.23
CA ILE A 22 -7.20 -1.80 -11.32
C ILE A 22 -7.36 -2.48 -12.69
N ASP A 23 -7.01 -3.77 -12.83
CA ASP A 23 -7.14 -4.54 -14.09
C ASP A 23 -8.58 -4.46 -14.65
N GLU A 24 -8.74 -4.09 -15.92
CA GLU A 24 -10.07 -3.95 -16.54
C GLU A 24 -10.66 -5.28 -17.04
N GLU A 25 -9.91 -6.38 -16.99
CA GLU A 25 -10.46 -7.71 -17.33
C GLU A 25 -11.50 -8.18 -16.29
N GLN A 26 -12.75 -8.24 -16.71
CA GLN A 26 -13.88 -8.65 -15.87
C GLN A 26 -14.29 -10.10 -16.17
N SER A 27 -13.97 -11.01 -15.25
CA SER A 27 -14.71 -12.27 -15.07
C SER A 27 -15.40 -12.24 -13.71
N PRO A 28 -16.55 -12.93 -13.53
CA PRO A 28 -17.20 -13.01 -12.22
C PRO A 28 -16.28 -13.51 -11.10
N GLU A 29 -15.36 -14.42 -11.45
CA GLU A 29 -14.35 -14.95 -10.54
C GLU A 29 -13.32 -13.86 -10.16
N LYS A 30 -12.80 -13.10 -11.15
CA LYS A 30 -11.88 -11.99 -10.89
C LYS A 30 -12.53 -10.90 -10.05
N GLU A 31 -13.80 -10.56 -10.30
CA GLU A 31 -14.53 -9.54 -9.55
C GLU A 31 -14.72 -9.94 -8.07
N TYR A 32 -15.03 -11.22 -7.82
CA TYR A 32 -15.07 -11.77 -6.46
C TYR A 32 -13.70 -11.76 -5.78
N LEU A 33 -12.62 -12.13 -6.47
CA LEU A 33 -11.28 -12.09 -5.88
C LEU A 33 -10.86 -10.66 -5.56
N LYS A 34 -11.19 -9.68 -6.41
CA LYS A 34 -10.96 -8.26 -6.13
C LYS A 34 -11.69 -7.77 -4.90
N SER A 35 -12.96 -8.16 -4.70
CA SER A 35 -13.69 -7.76 -3.50
C SER A 35 -13.07 -8.34 -2.23
N VAL A 36 -12.62 -9.61 -2.27
CA VAL A 36 -11.91 -10.23 -1.14
C VAL A 36 -10.59 -9.51 -0.84
N VAL A 37 -9.79 -9.19 -1.86
CA VAL A 37 -8.53 -8.43 -1.69
C VAL A 37 -8.81 -7.04 -1.11
N TRP A 38 -9.86 -6.38 -1.59
CA TRP A 38 -10.25 -5.05 -1.11
C TRP A 38 -10.66 -5.07 0.37
N GLU A 39 -11.50 -6.02 0.77
CA GLU A 39 -11.89 -6.20 2.17
C GLU A 39 -10.70 -6.45 3.09
N GLU A 40 -9.74 -7.27 2.66
CA GLU A 40 -8.54 -7.53 3.45
C GLU A 40 -7.59 -6.33 3.50
N LEU A 41 -7.49 -5.55 2.42
CA LEU A 41 -6.74 -4.29 2.41
C LEU A 41 -7.36 -3.29 3.39
N GLU A 42 -8.68 -3.12 3.38
CA GLU A 42 -9.37 -2.25 4.34
C GLU A 42 -9.10 -2.69 5.78
N LYS A 43 -9.26 -3.97 6.10
CA LYS A 43 -8.94 -4.51 7.42
C LYS A 43 -7.50 -4.21 7.81
N ALA A 44 -6.55 -4.45 6.91
CA ALA A 44 -5.13 -4.19 7.16
C ALA A 44 -4.84 -2.68 7.38
N LEU A 45 -5.54 -1.79 6.68
CA LEU A 45 -5.46 -0.35 6.92
C LEU A 45 -6.00 0.02 8.32
N TYR A 46 -7.10 -0.60 8.77
CA TYR A 46 -7.65 -0.38 10.11
C TYR A 46 -6.76 -0.91 11.25
N GLU A 47 -5.87 -1.87 10.98
CA GLU A 47 -4.88 -2.36 11.95
C GLU A 47 -3.68 -1.40 12.14
N LEU A 48 -3.48 -0.43 11.24
CA LEU A 48 -2.40 0.55 11.35
C LEU A 48 -2.68 1.62 12.42
N PRO A 49 -1.63 2.19 13.05
CA PRO A 49 -1.76 3.45 13.77
C PRO A 49 -2.34 4.54 12.87
N GLU A 50 -3.27 5.34 13.40
CA GLU A 50 -4.01 6.36 12.64
C GLU A 50 -3.10 7.29 11.84
N GLU A 51 -2.00 7.75 12.44
CA GLU A 51 -1.05 8.64 11.76
C GLU A 51 -0.32 7.95 10.58
N GLN A 52 -0.13 6.64 10.63
CA GLN A 52 0.50 5.87 9.55
C GLN A 52 -0.50 5.61 8.42
N ARG A 53 -1.73 5.22 8.77
CA ARG A 53 -2.83 5.06 7.81
C ARG A 53 -3.10 6.37 7.07
N TYR A 54 -3.25 7.47 7.81
CA TYR A 54 -3.52 8.78 7.24
C TYR A 54 -2.47 9.18 6.21
N VAL A 55 -1.19 9.07 6.55
CA VAL A 55 -0.11 9.38 5.60
C VAL A 55 -0.16 8.44 4.39
N PHE A 56 -0.44 7.16 4.58
CA PHE A 56 -0.55 6.22 3.47
C PHE A 56 -1.69 6.61 2.51
N GLU A 57 -2.89 6.87 3.03
CA GLU A 57 -4.06 7.24 2.23
C GLU A 57 -3.85 8.55 1.48
N GLN A 58 -3.31 9.57 2.15
CA GLN A 58 -3.08 10.86 1.51
C GLN A 58 -2.06 10.79 0.37
N THR A 59 -1.00 9.97 0.50
CA THR A 59 0.03 9.89 -0.55
C THR A 59 -0.36 8.95 -1.69
N GLU A 60 -0.98 7.80 -1.44
CA GLU A 60 -1.31 6.84 -2.53
C GLU A 60 -2.68 7.06 -3.12
N LEU A 61 -3.68 7.34 -2.29
CA LEU A 61 -5.07 7.40 -2.76
C LEU A 61 -5.42 8.81 -3.22
N ASN A 62 -4.92 9.82 -2.50
CA ASN A 62 -5.18 11.23 -2.83
C ASN A 62 -4.04 11.90 -3.60
N GLY A 63 -2.90 11.23 -3.79
CA GLY A 63 -1.78 11.72 -4.60
C GLY A 63 -1.06 12.94 -4.02
N LEU A 64 -1.21 13.23 -2.73
CA LEU A 64 -0.54 14.37 -2.09
C LEU A 64 0.96 14.12 -1.93
N THR A 65 1.76 15.16 -2.15
CA THR A 65 3.19 15.12 -1.87
C THR A 65 3.46 15.26 -0.37
N PHE A 66 4.61 14.77 0.09
CA PHE A 66 5.02 14.96 1.49
C PHE A 66 5.22 16.43 1.88
N ILE A 67 5.52 17.30 0.91
CA ILE A 67 5.66 18.74 1.14
C ILE A 67 4.29 19.34 1.47
N GLU A 68 3.29 19.09 0.63
CA GLU A 68 1.91 19.56 0.85
C GLU A 68 1.37 19.03 2.20
N LEU A 69 1.57 17.74 2.47
CA LEU A 69 1.11 17.12 3.70
C LEU A 69 1.83 17.69 4.95
N SER A 70 3.12 18.00 4.83
CA SER A 70 3.90 18.66 5.88
C SER A 70 3.36 20.06 6.18
N GLU A 71 2.98 20.82 5.14
CA GLU A 71 2.42 22.16 5.28
C GLU A 71 1.03 22.15 5.92
N MET A 72 0.19 21.18 5.54
CA MET A 72 -1.16 20.99 6.08
C MET A 72 -1.15 20.54 7.54
N CYS A 73 -0.36 19.50 7.86
CA CYS A 73 -0.36 18.87 9.18
C CYS A 73 0.67 19.47 10.15
N LYS A 74 1.47 20.45 9.71
CA LYS A 74 2.60 21.02 10.47
C LYS A 74 3.54 19.95 11.05
N THR A 75 3.71 18.86 10.32
CA THR A 75 4.55 17.72 10.71
C THR A 75 5.76 17.66 9.78
N PRO A 76 7.00 17.48 10.29
CA PRO A 76 8.16 17.40 9.42
C PRO A 76 8.07 16.30 8.36
N VAL A 77 8.52 16.61 7.14
CA VAL A 77 8.58 15.68 6.00
C VAL A 77 9.19 14.33 6.37
N ASN A 78 10.31 14.32 7.11
CA ASN A 78 11.00 13.10 7.53
C ASN A 78 10.13 12.21 8.45
N THR A 79 9.26 12.82 9.26
CA THR A 79 8.31 12.09 10.11
C THR A 79 7.23 11.45 9.26
N LEU A 80 6.70 12.16 8.26
CA LEU A 80 5.71 11.63 7.32
C LEU A 80 6.29 10.48 6.49
N ILE A 81 7.52 10.61 5.98
CA ILE A 81 8.23 9.53 5.27
C ILE A 81 8.37 8.30 6.17
N SER A 82 8.74 8.49 7.44
CA SER A 82 8.88 7.38 8.38
C SER A 82 7.55 6.70 8.66
N ARG A 83 6.46 7.47 8.88
CA ARG A 83 5.09 6.94 9.04
C ARG A 83 4.66 6.15 7.81
N LYS A 84 4.92 6.67 6.61
CA LYS A 84 4.66 5.99 5.35
C LYS A 84 5.41 4.66 5.24
N HIS A 85 6.71 4.68 5.55
CA HIS A 85 7.54 3.50 5.51
C HIS A 85 6.99 2.39 6.42
N TYR A 86 6.60 2.73 7.65
CA TYR A 86 6.02 1.74 8.58
C TYR A 86 4.65 1.23 8.12
N ALA A 87 3.79 2.09 7.59
CA ALA A 87 2.51 1.68 7.01
C ALA A 87 2.72 0.64 5.90
N VAL A 88 3.55 0.98 4.92
CA VAL A 88 3.84 0.12 3.77
C VAL A 88 4.47 -1.21 4.20
N ARG A 89 5.44 -1.17 5.12
CA ARG A 89 6.10 -2.37 5.64
C ARG A 89 5.11 -3.30 6.35
N TYR A 90 4.18 -2.74 7.12
CA TYR A 90 3.15 -3.51 7.79
C TYR A 90 2.17 -4.13 6.78
N LEU A 91 1.64 -3.34 5.84
CA LEU A 91 0.68 -3.81 4.82
C LEU A 91 1.28 -4.94 3.98
N ARG A 92 2.53 -4.80 3.54
CA ARG A 92 3.28 -5.86 2.83
C ARG A 92 3.27 -7.17 3.62
N LYS A 93 3.59 -7.11 4.91
CA LYS A 93 3.62 -8.31 5.76
C LYS A 93 2.23 -8.91 5.98
N ARG A 94 1.21 -8.07 6.19
CA ARG A 94 -0.16 -8.48 6.50
C ARG A 94 -0.89 -9.09 5.30
N LEU A 95 -0.60 -8.58 4.10
CA LEU A 95 -1.25 -8.99 2.86
C LEU A 95 -0.48 -10.08 2.10
N LYS A 96 0.80 -10.31 2.44
CA LYS A 96 1.64 -11.33 1.79
C LYS A 96 0.94 -12.71 1.72
N ASN A 97 0.40 -13.19 2.83
CA ASN A 97 -0.24 -14.51 2.87
C ASN A 97 -1.47 -14.59 1.97
N ILE A 98 -2.25 -13.51 1.88
CA ILE A 98 -3.45 -13.46 1.03
C ILE A 98 -3.03 -13.51 -0.44
N TYR A 99 -2.03 -12.73 -0.82
CA TYR A 99 -1.50 -12.73 -2.18
C TYR A 99 -0.89 -14.09 -2.57
N GLU A 100 -0.12 -14.72 -1.66
CA GLU A 100 0.42 -16.07 -1.88
C GLU A 100 -0.72 -17.09 -2.03
N SER A 101 -1.76 -17.04 -1.20
CA SER A 101 -2.92 -17.93 -1.36
C SER A 101 -3.65 -17.73 -2.68
N LEU A 102 -3.86 -16.48 -3.11
CA LEU A 102 -4.58 -16.18 -4.35
C LEU A 102 -3.82 -16.59 -5.62
N ILE A 103 -2.49 -16.65 -5.55
CA ILE A 103 -1.63 -16.98 -6.71
C ILE A 103 -1.22 -18.46 -6.73
N TYR A 104 -1.10 -19.08 -5.55
CA TYR A 104 -0.65 -20.46 -5.41
C TYR A 104 -1.78 -21.45 -5.05
N GLU A 105 -3.04 -21.06 -5.18
CA GLU A 105 -4.16 -22.01 -5.25
C GLU A 105 -4.05 -22.81 -6.57
N GLU A 106 -3.39 -23.97 -6.50
CA GLU A 106 -3.55 -25.11 -7.41
C GLU A 106 -4.80 -25.95 -7.07
#